data_AF-A0A940CLA8-F1
#
_entry.id   AF-A0A940CLA8-F1
#
_cell.length_a   1.000
_cell.length_b   1.000
_cell.length_c   1.000
_cell.angle_alpha   90.00
_cell.angle_beta   90.00
_cell.angle_gamma   90.00
#
_symmetry.space_group_name_H-M   'P 1'
#
loop_
_entity.id
_entity.type
_entity.pdbx_description
1 polymer ?
#
loop_
_entity_poly.entity_id
_entity_poly.type
_entity_poly.pdbx_seq_one_letter_code
_entity_poly.pdbx_strand_id
1 'polypeptide(L)' 'MKLLNNIKLLIAADGGASSGKTTASKLIAKKYGLKLLTSGLLYRFVAYKLLKTKKIKSRNLFLKKITKKITSKDLKNRN' A
#
# COMPACT_ATOMS: atom_id res chain seq x y z
N MET A 1 -3.80 17.50 -17.16
CA MET A 1 -3.45 18.68 -16.34
C MET A 1 -2.62 18.20 -15.17
N LYS A 2 -1.34 18.57 -15.09
CA LYS A 2 -0.47 18.24 -13.94
C LYS A 2 -0.65 19.31 -12.86
N LEU A 3 -0.55 18.92 -11.59
CA LEU A 3 -0.59 19.86 -10.46
C LEU A 3 0.66 20.76 -10.45
N LEU A 4 0.53 21.97 -9.91
CA LEU A 4 1.65 22.89 -9.68
C LEU A 4 2.56 22.35 -8.57
N ASN A 5 3.88 22.42 -8.77
CA ASN A 5 4.87 21.75 -7.93
C ASN A 5 5.05 22.34 -6.51
N ASN A 6 4.45 23.48 -6.21
CA ASN A 6 4.64 24.17 -4.92
C ASN A 6 3.64 23.73 -3.83
N ILE A 7 2.66 22.88 -4.17
CA ILE A 7 1.64 22.41 -3.21
C ILE A 7 1.83 20.91 -2.96
N LYS A 8 2.09 20.54 -1.71
CA LYS A 8 2.08 19.14 -1.27
C LYS A 8 0.64 18.68 -1.07
N LEU A 9 0.10 17.96 -2.04
CA LEU A 9 -1.25 17.39 -1.97
C LEU A 9 -1.23 15.98 -1.38
N LEU A 10 -1.96 15.77 -0.29
CA LEU A 10 -2.21 14.46 0.32
C LEU A 10 -3.72 14.20 0.31
N ILE A 11 -4.12 13.03 -0.21
CA ILE A 11 -5.54 12.64 -0.31
C ILE A 11 -5.72 11.31 0.43
N ALA A 12 -6.61 11.29 1.42
CA ALA A 12 -7.09 10.07 2.05
C ALA A 12 -8.42 9.66 1.39
N ALA A 13 -8.60 8.36 1.12
CA ALA A 13 -9.79 7.83 0.47
C ALA A 13 -10.32 6.62 1.25
N ASP A 14 -11.34 6.87 2.07
CA ASP A 14 -11.95 5.88 2.96
C ASP A 14 -13.36 5.48 2.50
N GLY A 15 -13.88 4.36 3.05
CA GLY A 15 -15.19 3.81 2.72
C GLY A 15 -15.24 2.27 2.81
N GLY A 16 -16.42 1.69 2.66
CA GLY A 16 -16.67 0.24 2.86
C GLY A 16 -15.97 -0.69 1.87
N ALA A 17 -15.89 -1.99 2.18
CA ALA A 17 -15.31 -2.96 1.25
C ALA A 17 -16.03 -2.95 -0.11
N SER A 18 -15.30 -3.25 -1.20
CA SER A 18 -15.84 -3.27 -2.58
C SER A 18 -16.38 -1.95 -3.15
N SER A 19 -16.30 -0.81 -2.44
CA SER A 19 -16.85 0.48 -2.91
C SER A 19 -16.08 1.17 -4.04
N GLY A 20 -15.15 0.49 -4.73
CA GLY A 20 -14.39 1.07 -5.84
C GLY A 20 -13.24 2.01 -5.48
N LYS A 21 -12.94 2.23 -4.19
CA LYS A 21 -11.87 3.16 -3.71
C LYS A 21 -10.55 2.98 -4.43
N THR A 22 -10.04 1.75 -4.48
CA THR A 22 -8.77 1.44 -5.13
C THR A 22 -8.76 1.86 -6.59
N THR A 23 -9.88 1.70 -7.30
CA THR A 23 -10.03 2.09 -8.71
C THR A 23 -10.06 3.62 -8.83
N ALA A 24 -10.88 4.30 -8.03
CA ALA A 24 -10.96 5.76 -8.02
C ALA A 24 -9.61 6.41 -7.68
N SER A 25 -8.92 5.94 -6.63
CA SER A 25 -7.61 6.46 -6.24
C SER A 25 -6.54 6.23 -7.31
N LYS A 26 -6.58 5.11 -8.04
CA LYS A 26 -5.71 4.88 -9.22
C LYS A 26 -5.96 5.88 -10.33
N LEU A 27 -7.22 6.16 -10.65
CA LEU A 27 -7.58 7.14 -11.69
C LEU A 27 -7.16 8.55 -11.30
N ILE A 28 -7.41 8.98 -10.06
CA ILE A 28 -6.99 10.27 -9.53
C ILE A 28 -5.46 10.38 -9.57
N ALA A 29 -4.74 9.37 -9.09
CA ALA A 29 -3.29 9.37 -9.09
C ALA A 29 -2.71 9.49 -10.50
N LYS A 30 -3.28 8.76 -11.48
CA LYS A 30 -2.87 8.86 -12.89
C LYS A 30 -3.16 10.24 -13.48
N LYS A 31 -4.35 10.80 -13.22
CA LYS A 31 -4.78 12.10 -13.76
C LYS A 31 -3.88 13.25 -13.32
N TYR A 32 -3.45 13.22 -12.06
CA TYR A 32 -2.68 14.32 -11.45
C TYR A 32 -1.20 14.01 -11.22
N GLY A 33 -0.72 12.82 -11.61
CA GLY A 33 0.67 12.40 -11.42
C GLY A 33 1.06 12.15 -9.96
N LEU A 34 0.10 11.78 -9.11
CA LEU A 34 0.33 11.52 -7.69
C LEU A 34 0.87 10.11 -7.46
N LYS A 35 1.63 9.94 -6.37
CA LYS A 35 1.97 8.61 -5.85
C LYS A 35 0.74 8.01 -5.17
N LEU A 36 0.45 6.75 -5.48
CA LEU A 36 -0.62 6.00 -4.85
C LEU A 36 -0.07 5.00 -3.83
N LEU A 37 -0.56 5.08 -2.59
CA LEU A 37 -0.36 4.08 -1.55
C LEU A 37 -1.69 3.39 -1.24
N THR A 38 -1.71 2.06 -1.22
CA THR A 38 -2.92 1.28 -0.88
C THR A 38 -2.70 0.54 0.44
N SER A 39 -3.31 1.04 1.52
CA SER A 39 -3.15 0.48 2.87
C SER A 39 -3.58 -0.99 2.95
N GLY A 40 -4.75 -1.32 2.38
CA GLY A 40 -5.27 -2.70 2.38
C GLY A 40 -4.35 -3.71 1.72
N LEU A 41 -3.57 -3.32 0.70
CA LEU A 41 -2.60 -4.19 0.07
C LEU A 41 -1.37 -4.43 0.96
N LEU A 42 -0.92 -3.39 1.66
CA LEU A 42 0.18 -3.47 2.61
C LEU A 42 -0.16 -4.40 3.78
N TYR A 43 -1.35 -4.27 4.37
CA TYR A 43 -1.82 -5.18 5.42
C TYR A 43 -1.90 -6.63 4.94
N ARG A 44 -2.47 -6.89 3.75
CA ARG A 44 -2.54 -8.23 3.17
C ARG A 44 -1.16 -8.83 2.90
N PHE A 45 -0.21 -8.04 2.40
CA PHE A 45 1.15 -8.50 2.16
C PHE A 45 1.86 -8.91 3.46
N VAL A 46 1.74 -8.10 4.51
CA VAL A 46 2.30 -8.42 5.84
C VAL A 46 1.64 -9.69 6.40
N ALA A 47 0.32 -9.80 6.32
CA ALA A 47 -0.41 -11.00 6.73
C ALA A 47 0.05 -12.25 5.97
N TYR A 48 0.22 -12.16 4.65
CA TYR A 48 0.75 -13.25 3.83
C TYR A 48 2.14 -13.69 4.29
N LYS A 49 3.05 -12.75 4.58
CA LYS A 49 4.41 -13.07 5.08
C LYS A 49 4.39 -13.71 6.46
N LEU A 50 3.47 -13.30 7.33
CA LEU A 50 3.25 -13.93 8.64
C LEU A 50 2.79 -15.38 8.47
N LEU A 51 1.75 -15.61 7.67
CA LEU A 51 1.18 -16.95 7.46
C LEU A 51 2.15 -17.91 6.78
N LYS A 52 2.99 -17.43 5.85
CA LYS A 52 3.99 -18.25 5.14
C LYS A 52 5.17 -18.65 6.03
N THR A 53 5.40 -17.97 7.15
CA THR A 53 6.59 -18.18 7.99
C THR A 53 6.28 -19.14 9.13
N LYS A 54 6.86 -20.35 9.09
CA LYS A 54 6.55 -21.44 10.03
C LYS A 54 7.10 -21.24 11.46
N LYS A 55 8.21 -20.52 11.63
CA LYS A 55 8.86 -20.32 12.93
C LYS A 55 9.13 -18.85 13.19
N ILE A 56 8.31 -18.22 14.04
CA ILE A 56 8.45 -16.83 14.46
C ILE A 56 8.88 -16.81 15.92
N LYS A 57 10.14 -16.45 16.19
CA LYS A 57 10.66 -16.32 17.57
C LYS A 57 9.98 -15.19 18.35
N SER A 58 9.77 -14.04 17.70
CA SER A 58 9.07 -12.90 18.27
C SER A 58 8.29 -12.19 17.17
N ARG A 59 6.97 -12.04 17.36
CA ARG A 59 6.10 -11.38 16.37
C ARG A 59 6.54 -9.94 16.12
N ASN A 60 6.88 -9.19 17.18
CA ASN A 60 7.28 -7.78 17.07
C ASN A 60 8.59 -7.62 16.29
N LEU A 61 9.60 -8.45 16.59
CA LEU A 61 10.88 -8.40 15.87
C LEU A 61 10.70 -8.78 14.40
N PHE A 62 9.86 -9.78 14.13
CA PHE A 62 9.57 -10.25 12.79
C PHE A 62 8.80 -9.21 11.97
N LEU A 63 7.78 -8.57 12.56
CA LEU A 63 7.04 -7.47 11.94
C LEU A 63 7.98 -6.31 11.58
N LYS A 64 8.81 -5.83 12.51
CA LYS A 64 9.80 -4.79 12.24
C LYS A 64 10.73 -5.16 11.08
N LYS A 65 11.15 -6.43 11.01
CA LYS A 65 12.02 -6.94 9.94
C LYS A 65 11.33 -6.99 8.58
N ILE A 66 10.07 -7.40 8.51
CA ILE A 66 9.32 -7.44 7.25
C ILE A 66 9.02 -6.03 6.79
N THR A 67 8.43 -5.19 7.64
CA THR A 67 7.93 -3.87 7.24
C THR A 67 9.06 -2.96 6.75
N LYS A 68 10.25 -3.03 7.36
CA LYS A 68 11.44 -2.27 6.93
C LYS A 68 11.93 -2.66 5.53
N LYS A 69 11.55 -3.84 5.02
CA LYS A 69 11.97 -4.36 3.71
C LYS A 69 10.91 -4.22 2.62
N ILE A 70 9.68 -3.78 2.95
CA ILE A 70 8.60 -3.66 1.96
C ILE A 70 8.92 -2.52 1.00
N THR A 71 8.96 -2.83 -0.30
CA THR A 71 9.10 -1.86 -1.37
C THR A 71 7.84 -1.84 -2.24
N SER A 72 7.69 -0.78 -3.04
CA SER A 72 6.59 -0.68 -4.01
C SER A 72 6.62 -1.80 -5.07
N LYS A 73 7.78 -2.42 -5.31
CA LYS A 73 7.91 -3.58 -6.21
C LYS A 73 7.29 -4.84 -5.63
N ASP A 74 7.38 -5.03 -4.31
CA ASP A 74 6.78 -6.17 -3.61
C ASP A 74 5.26 -6.12 -3.61
N LEU A 75 4.70 -4.90 -3.69
CA LEU A 75 3.25 -4.65 -3.70
C LEU A 75 2.66 -4.61 -5.11
N LYS A 76 3.47 -4.57 -6.17
CA LYS A 76 2.97 -4.70 -7.54
C LYS A 76 2.85 -6.20 -7.83
N ASN A 77 1.63 -6.72 -7.84
CA ASN A 77 1.34 -8.12 -8.17
C ASN A 77 2.13 -8.54 -9.41
N ARG A 78 3.09 -9.44 -9.20
CA ARG A 78 3.46 -10.47 -10.17
C ARG A 78 2.54 -11.64 -9.84
N ASN A 79 1.38 -11.70 -10.50
CA ASN A 79 0.83 -13.00 -10.78
C ASN A 79 1.73 -13.64 -11.83
#